data_AF-A0A811N9Z1-F1
#
_entry.id   AF-A0A811N9Z1-F1
#
_cell.length_a   1.000
_cell.length_b   1.000
_cell.length_c   1.000
_cell.angle_alpha   90.00
_cell.angle_beta   90.00
_cell.angle_gamma   90.00
#
_symmetry.space_group_name_H-M   'P 1'
#
loop_
_entity.id
_entity.type
_entity.pdbx_description
1 polymer ?
#
loop_
_entity_poly.entity_id
_entity_poly.type
_entity_poly.pdbx_seq_one_letter_code
_entity_poly.pdbx_strand_id
1 'polypeptide(L)'
;MGGWGFLLRDDQGRVVSSGAVREDFLLDAFQAELLGCLAGLQVVVKLGITRITLEVDGTLVKEAIETKAYRLAFVGVITEIKQIISANLSSCIVSVCKHDSNRLTHALAAFGCNPASYCLIV
;
A
#
# COMPACT_ATOMS: atom_id res chain seq x y z
N MET A 1 3.91 18.93 -9.70
CA MET A 1 4.68 17.71 -10.01
C MET A 1 4.42 16.73 -8.88
N GLY A 2 3.82 15.60 -9.18
CA GLY A 2 3.58 14.52 -8.22
C GLY A 2 4.37 13.28 -8.59
N GLY A 3 4.34 12.28 -7.72
CA GLY A 3 4.81 10.94 -8.03
C GLY A 3 4.19 9.95 -7.07
N TRP A 4 4.15 8.70 -7.47
CA TRP A 4 3.75 7.59 -6.61
C TRP A 4 4.93 6.67 -6.37
N GLY A 5 4.89 5.92 -5.27
CA GLY A 5 5.91 4.94 -4.97
C GLY A 5 5.39 3.86 -4.03
N PHE A 6 6.19 2.84 -3.84
CA PHE A 6 5.94 1.81 -2.84
C PHE A 6 7.25 1.18 -2.35
N LEU A 7 7.18 0.58 -1.17
CA LEU A 7 8.25 -0.19 -0.54
C LEU A 7 7.67 -1.49 0.03
N LEU A 8 8.15 -2.62 -0.46
CA LEU A 8 7.82 -3.94 0.07
C LEU A 8 8.95 -4.43 0.98
N ARG A 9 8.60 -4.78 2.22
CA ARG A 9 9.52 -5.37 3.20
C ARG A 9 9.09 -6.77 3.60
N ASP A 10 10.07 -7.61 3.91
CA ASP A 10 9.84 -8.91 4.55
C ASP A 10 9.60 -8.77 6.06
N ASP A 11 9.38 -9.91 6.71
CA ASP A 11 9.15 -10.02 8.15
C ASP A 11 10.38 -9.67 9.01
N GLN A 12 11.56 -9.57 8.40
CA GLN A 12 12.80 -9.10 9.04
C GLN A 12 13.03 -7.60 8.80
N GLY A 13 12.07 -6.92 8.16
CA GLY A 13 12.17 -5.51 7.81
C GLY A 13 13.11 -5.22 6.65
N ARG A 14 13.60 -6.24 5.93
CA ARG A 14 14.47 -6.06 4.77
C ARG A 14 13.64 -5.69 3.56
N VAL A 15 14.18 -4.80 2.74
CA VAL A 15 13.55 -4.40 1.47
C VAL A 15 13.61 -5.56 0.49
N VAL A 16 12.44 -5.99 0.03
CA VAL A 16 12.26 -7.05 -0.98
C VAL A 16 12.13 -6.43 -2.36
N SER A 17 11.37 -5.34 -2.47
CA SER A 17 11.17 -4.61 -3.71
C SER A 17 10.76 -3.17 -3.41
N SER A 18 11.04 -2.26 -4.32
CA SER A 18 10.54 -0.89 -4.29
C SER A 18 10.32 -0.37 -5.70
N GLY A 19 9.50 0.65 -5.83
CA GLY A 19 9.28 1.34 -7.09
C GLY A 19 8.84 2.76 -6.84
N ALA A 20 9.21 3.67 -7.72
CA ALA A 20 8.74 5.05 -7.70
C ALA A 20 8.67 5.58 -9.12
N VAL A 21 7.63 6.33 -9.42
CA VAL A 21 7.43 6.97 -10.71
C VAL A 21 7.10 8.43 -10.47
N ARG A 22 7.81 9.31 -11.17
CA ARG A 22 7.42 10.71 -11.28
C ARG A 22 6.36 10.82 -12.35
N GLU A 23 5.25 11.45 -12.02
CA GLU A 23 4.11 11.57 -12.92
C GLU A 23 3.70 13.04 -13.02
N ASP A 24 3.74 13.56 -14.24
CA ASP A 24 3.58 15.00 -14.48
C ASP A 24 2.13 15.47 -14.26
N PHE A 25 1.17 14.54 -14.18
CA PHE A 25 -0.28 14.80 -14.16
C PHE A 25 -1.04 14.14 -13.00
N LEU A 26 -0.44 14.04 -11.81
CA LEU A 26 -1.21 13.66 -10.61
C LEU A 26 -2.09 14.82 -10.13
N LEU A 27 -3.37 14.55 -9.89
CA LEU A 27 -4.33 15.58 -9.43
C LEU A 27 -4.18 15.87 -7.93
N ASP A 28 -3.83 14.86 -7.11
CA ASP A 28 -3.62 15.00 -5.66
C ASP A 28 -2.85 13.80 -5.05
N ALA A 29 -2.55 13.89 -3.74
CA ALA A 29 -1.88 12.85 -2.97
C ALA A 29 -2.69 11.54 -2.88
N PHE A 30 -4.01 11.63 -2.88
CA PHE A 30 -4.90 10.46 -2.82
C PHE A 30 -4.76 9.59 -4.07
N GLN A 31 -4.64 10.20 -5.25
CA GLN A 31 -4.38 9.47 -6.49
C GLN A 31 -2.98 8.86 -6.52
N ALA A 32 -1.98 9.59 -6.05
CA ALA A 32 -0.60 9.09 -5.99
C ALA A 32 -0.53 7.84 -5.10
N GLU A 33 -1.13 7.88 -3.92
CA GLU A 33 -1.19 6.72 -3.02
C GLU A 33 -1.96 5.54 -3.63
N LEU A 34 -3.09 5.77 -4.30
CA LEU A 34 -3.81 4.67 -4.96
C LEU A 34 -2.99 4.00 -6.08
N LEU A 35 -2.23 4.78 -6.85
CA LEU A 35 -1.35 4.23 -7.89
C LEU A 35 -0.16 3.47 -7.30
N GLY A 36 0.42 3.98 -6.20
CA GLY A 36 1.44 3.27 -5.43
C GLY A 36 0.92 1.94 -4.88
N CYS A 37 -0.31 1.91 -4.36
CA CYS A 37 -0.99 0.70 -3.91
C CYS A 37 -1.14 -0.30 -5.04
N LEU A 38 -1.66 0.13 -6.19
CA LEU A 38 -1.83 -0.73 -7.35
C LEU A 38 -0.50 -1.35 -7.80
N ALA A 39 0.53 -0.51 -7.98
CA ALA A 39 1.84 -0.97 -8.42
C ALA A 39 2.49 -1.93 -7.42
N GLY A 40 2.42 -1.62 -6.13
CA GLY A 40 2.94 -2.47 -5.07
C GLY A 40 2.23 -3.81 -4.99
N LEU A 41 0.90 -3.83 -5.06
CA LEU A 41 0.10 -5.06 -5.06
C LEU A 41 0.39 -5.94 -6.27
N GLN A 42 0.59 -5.36 -7.45
CA GLN A 42 1.01 -6.12 -8.63
C GLN A 42 2.37 -6.81 -8.43
N VAL A 43 3.31 -6.18 -7.71
CA VAL A 43 4.59 -6.81 -7.35
C VAL A 43 4.39 -7.91 -6.32
N VAL A 44 3.58 -7.70 -5.28
CA VAL A 44 3.22 -8.72 -4.29
C VAL A 44 2.68 -9.98 -4.97
N VAL A 45 1.75 -9.83 -5.92
CA VAL A 45 1.19 -10.94 -6.70
C VAL A 45 2.25 -11.63 -7.55
N LYS A 46 3.10 -10.87 -8.25
CA LYS A 46 4.21 -11.42 -9.06
C LYS A 46 5.19 -12.25 -8.23
N LEU A 47 5.39 -11.89 -6.96
CA LEU A 47 6.25 -12.61 -6.02
C LEU A 47 5.57 -13.79 -5.35
N GLY A 48 4.29 -14.05 -5.63
CA GLY A 48 3.52 -15.14 -4.99
C GLY A 48 3.23 -14.91 -3.51
N ILE A 49 3.29 -13.65 -3.05
CA ILE A 49 3.01 -13.29 -1.66
C ILE A 49 1.49 -13.16 -1.50
N THR A 50 0.93 -13.87 -0.53
CA THR A 50 -0.53 -13.96 -0.33
C THR A 50 -1.00 -13.37 1.01
N ARG A 51 -0.08 -12.86 1.84
CA ARG A 51 -0.35 -12.31 3.17
C ARG A 51 0.47 -11.04 3.38
N ILE A 52 -0.20 -9.90 3.48
CA ILE A 52 0.45 -8.60 3.66
C ILE A 52 -0.27 -7.72 4.68
N THR A 53 0.49 -6.76 5.23
CA THR A 53 -0.05 -5.50 5.72
C THR A 53 0.19 -4.43 4.65
N LEU A 54 -0.88 -3.75 4.23
CA LEU A 54 -0.83 -2.58 3.37
C LEU A 54 -0.89 -1.32 4.23
N GLU A 55 0.23 -0.65 4.35
CA GLU A 55 0.38 0.63 5.04
C GLU A 55 0.20 1.78 4.03
N VAL A 56 -0.80 2.64 4.27
CA VAL A 56 -1.13 3.79 3.43
C VAL A 56 -1.02 5.08 4.24
N ASP A 57 -0.64 6.19 3.61
CA ASP A 57 -0.46 7.47 4.29
C ASP A 57 -1.79 8.18 4.61
N GLY A 58 -2.84 7.96 3.81
CA GLY A 58 -4.14 8.62 3.95
C GLY A 58 -5.27 7.73 4.49
N THR A 59 -6.04 8.25 5.45
CA THR A 59 -7.30 7.60 5.89
C THR A 59 -8.31 7.45 4.75
N LEU A 60 -8.31 8.40 3.80
CA LEU A 60 -9.16 8.34 2.61
C LEU A 60 -8.84 7.12 1.74
N VAL A 61 -7.56 6.77 1.59
CA VAL A 61 -7.13 5.59 0.80
C VAL A 61 -7.56 4.32 1.49
N LYS A 62 -7.38 4.24 2.81
CA LYS A 62 -7.90 3.12 3.61
C LYS A 62 -9.40 2.95 3.43
N GLU A 63 -10.18 4.02 3.60
CA GLU A 63 -11.64 4.00 3.44
C GLU A 63 -12.05 3.59 2.02
N ALA A 64 -11.33 4.06 1.01
CA ALA A 64 -11.57 3.71 -0.39
C ALA A 64 -11.35 2.21 -0.65
N ILE A 65 -10.35 1.58 -0.02
CA ILE A 65 -10.04 0.16 -0.16
C ILE A 65 -10.98 -0.72 0.67
N GLU A 66 -11.33 -0.33 1.90
CA GLU A 66 -12.12 -1.18 2.81
C GLU A 66 -13.64 -1.05 2.62
N THR A 67 -14.15 0.10 2.20
CA THR A 67 -15.59 0.37 2.14
C THR A 67 -16.16 0.26 0.72
N LYS A 68 -17.49 0.24 0.60
CA LYS A 68 -18.20 0.32 -0.69
C LYS A 68 -18.56 1.76 -1.08
N ALA A 69 -18.21 2.74 -0.25
CA ALA A 69 -18.76 4.10 -0.30
C ALA A 69 -17.76 5.08 -0.94
N TYR A 70 -17.56 5.02 -2.25
CA TYR A 70 -16.83 6.08 -2.97
C TYR A 70 -17.44 6.34 -4.35
N ARG A 71 -17.59 7.62 -4.73
CA ARG A 71 -18.28 8.02 -5.97
C ARG A 71 -17.33 8.56 -7.06
N LEU A 72 -17.41 7.87 -8.21
CA LEU A 72 -17.38 8.32 -9.60
C LEU A 72 -16.06 8.75 -10.28
N ALA A 73 -15.06 9.34 -9.63
CA ALA A 73 -13.87 9.83 -10.38
C ALA A 73 -12.74 8.81 -10.58
N PHE A 74 -12.57 7.83 -9.69
CA PHE A 74 -11.42 6.91 -9.69
C PHE A 74 -11.80 5.44 -9.42
N VAL A 75 -13.05 5.09 -9.77
CA VAL A 75 -13.64 3.75 -9.52
C VAL A 75 -12.80 2.64 -10.13
N GLY A 76 -12.15 2.87 -11.28
CA GLY A 76 -11.33 1.86 -11.97
C GLY A 76 -10.19 1.31 -11.11
N VAL A 77 -9.28 2.19 -10.67
CA VAL A 77 -8.10 1.78 -9.87
C VAL A 77 -8.51 1.21 -8.51
N ILE A 78 -9.50 1.82 -7.84
CA ILE A 78 -10.01 1.30 -6.56
C ILE A 78 -10.62 -0.10 -6.75
N THR A 79 -11.36 -0.32 -7.84
CA THR A 79 -11.94 -1.63 -8.16
C THR A 79 -10.86 -2.64 -8.47
N GLU A 80 -9.83 -2.26 -9.22
CA GLU A 80 -8.70 -3.14 -9.56
C GLU A 80 -7.92 -3.53 -8.30
N ILE A 81 -7.61 -2.58 -7.41
CA ILE A 81 -6.98 -2.84 -6.10
C ILE A 81 -7.80 -3.87 -5.31
N LYS A 82 -9.12 -3.64 -5.19
CA LYS A 82 -10.01 -4.56 -4.48
C LYS A 82 -10.05 -5.94 -5.13
N GLN A 83 -10.08 -6.00 -6.46
CA GLN A 83 -10.04 -7.26 -7.20
C GLN A 83 -8.74 -8.01 -6.94
N ILE A 84 -7.59 -7.34 -7.02
CA ILE A 84 -6.27 -7.94 -6.73
C ILE A 84 -6.24 -8.51 -5.31
N ILE A 85 -6.67 -7.73 -4.32
CA ILE A 85 -6.73 -8.16 -2.92
C ILE A 85 -7.62 -9.40 -2.80
N SER A 86 -8.84 -9.35 -3.33
CA SER A 86 -9.81 -10.45 -3.20
C SER A 86 -9.41 -11.73 -3.94
N ALA A 87 -8.70 -11.61 -5.06
CA ALA A 87 -8.38 -12.74 -5.93
C ALA A 87 -7.04 -13.41 -5.58
N ASN A 88 -6.08 -12.66 -5.02
CA ASN A 88 -4.70 -13.14 -4.87
C ASN A 88 -4.24 -13.20 -3.41
N LEU A 89 -4.88 -12.46 -2.49
CA LEU A 89 -4.44 -12.39 -1.10
C LEU A 89 -5.37 -13.20 -0.20
N SER A 90 -4.77 -14.12 0.55
CA SER A 90 -5.44 -14.84 1.64
C SER A 90 -5.65 -13.96 2.88
N SER A 91 -4.82 -12.92 3.04
CA SER A 91 -4.93 -11.94 4.11
C SER A 91 -4.33 -10.61 3.67
N CYS A 92 -5.10 -9.52 3.84
CA CYS A 92 -4.65 -8.16 3.61
C CYS A 92 -5.19 -7.28 4.74
N ILE A 93 -4.31 -6.76 5.57
CA ILE A 93 -4.66 -5.80 6.63
C ILE A 93 -4.31 -4.41 6.12
N VAL A 94 -5.27 -3.47 6.14
CA VAL A 94 -5.01 -2.08 5.73
C VAL A 94 -4.86 -1.20 6.96
N SER A 95 -3.72 -0.53 7.07
CA SER A 95 -3.38 0.37 8.19
C SER A 95 -2.95 1.73 7.68
N VAL A 96 -3.24 2.78 8.45
CA VAL A 96 -2.80 4.14 8.14
C VAL A 96 -1.48 4.41 8.84
N CYS A 97 -0.48 4.87 8.09
CA CYS A 97 0.77 5.39 8.63
C CYS A 97 0.47 6.61 9.50
N LYS A 98 0.89 6.60 10.77
CA LYS A 98 0.82 7.80 11.61
C LYS A 98 1.90 8.77 11.12
N HIS A 99 1.45 9.85 10.49
CA HIS A 99 2.23 10.92 9.84
C HIS A 99 3.38 11.58 10.68
N ASP A 100 3.57 11.22 11.96
CA ASP A 100 4.58 11.81 12.86
C ASP A 100 5.89 11.02 13.05
N SER A 101 6.18 9.98 12.25
CA SER A 101 7.42 9.20 12.42
C SER A 101 8.18 8.91 11.12
N ASN A 102 8.03 9.77 10.12
CA ASN A 102 8.64 9.56 8.81
C ASN A 102 10.12 9.96 8.69
N ARG A 103 10.96 9.71 9.72
CA ARG A 103 12.42 9.78 9.49
C ARG A 103 13.35 8.94 10.37
N LEU A 104 12.95 8.46 11.56
CA LEU A 104 13.90 7.75 12.45
C LEU A 104 13.31 6.69 13.41
N THR A 105 12.00 6.59 13.59
CA THR A 105 11.40 5.85 14.73
C THR A 105 10.59 4.60 14.36
N HIS A 106 10.67 4.12 13.11
CA HIS A 106 10.20 2.78 12.72
C HIS A 106 11.32 1.85 12.23
N ALA A 107 12.56 2.12 12.65
CA ALA A 107 13.59 1.08 12.76
C ALA A 107 13.40 0.25 14.05
N LEU A 108 12.60 0.72 15.02
CA LEU A 108 12.45 0.07 16.34
C LEU A 108 11.08 -0.57 16.63
N ALA A 109 10.04 -0.35 15.84
CA ALA A 109 8.75 -1.01 16.05
C ALA A 109 8.56 -2.30 15.20
N ALA A 110 9.62 -2.75 14.54
CA ALA A 110 9.67 -4.03 13.83
C ALA A 110 9.61 -5.27 14.76
N PHE A 111 9.37 -5.10 16.06
CA PHE A 111 9.47 -6.16 17.06
C PHE A 111 8.16 -6.54 17.76
N GLY A 112 6.99 -6.05 17.31
CA GLY A 112 5.76 -6.47 17.96
C GLY A 112 4.50 -6.28 17.12
N CYS A 113 4.15 -7.27 16.28
CA CYS A 113 3.11 -8.26 16.60
C CYS A 113 2.75 -9.12 15.36
N ASN A 114 3.14 -10.42 15.42
CA ASN A 114 2.61 -11.58 14.70
C ASN A 114 3.05 -11.86 13.22
N PRO A 115 2.93 -13.12 12.76
CA PRO A 115 4.00 -13.94 12.20
C PRO A 115 4.22 -13.72 10.69
N ALA A 116 5.47 -13.78 10.22
CA ALA A 116 5.84 -13.95 8.81
C ALA A 116 4.95 -13.19 7.79
N SER A 117 4.76 -11.88 7.98
CA SER A 117 3.88 -11.08 7.12
C SER A 117 4.68 -9.97 6.46
N TYR A 118 4.59 -9.88 5.13
CA TYR A 118 5.24 -8.83 4.36
C TYR A 118 4.50 -7.51 4.58
N CYS A 119 5.23 -6.40 4.59
CA CYS A 119 4.65 -5.06 4.70
C CYS A 119 4.85 -4.29 3.38
N LEU A 120 3.75 -3.89 2.76
CA LEU A 120 3.73 -3.01 1.60
C LEU A 120 3.36 -1.59 2.06
N ILE A 121 4.29 -0.67 1.89
CA ILE A 121 4.16 0.73 2.32
C ILE A 121 4.05 1.60 1.08
N VAL A 122 3.11 2.52 1.09
CA VAL A 122 2.79 3.41 -0.03
C VAL A 122 2.71 4.85 0.46
#